data_AF-A0ABC8JA00-F1
#
_entry.id   AF-A0ABC8JA00-F1
#
_cell.length_a   1.000
_cell.length_b   1.000
_cell.length_c   1.000
_cell.angle_alpha   90.00
_cell.angle_beta   90.00
_cell.angle_gamma   90.00
#
_symmetry.space_group_name_H-M   'P 1'
#
loop_
_entity.id
_entity.type
_entity.pdbx_description
1 polymer ?
#
loop_
_entity_poly.entity_id
_entity_poly.type
_entity_poly.pdbx_seq_one_letter_code
_entity_poly.pdbx_strand_id
1 'polypeptide(L)'
;MTSSSSCFVVGSLAVLLQFLFVSASTKPIDAICHSVTDKTFCVNTLNAYPPAASATSTLQAVKAALRLSISYAGKSARFAAKAANENPNMKKQFAACKDAYETIIASIKSAAGELKVSPDTANYDVMVCTDSTTIVKNLVRKNVDKDSKIVIKMTLMMERLLRIAVGATVAVGG
;
A
#
# COMPACT_ATOMS: atom_id res chain seq x y z
N MET A 1 41.45 8.71 -60.99
CA MET A 1 40.56 9.85 -61.30
C MET A 1 39.14 9.47 -60.94
N THR A 2 38.38 10.46 -60.45
CA THR A 2 36.92 10.53 -60.22
C THR A 2 36.28 9.69 -59.08
N SER A 3 35.99 10.45 -58.01
CA SER A 3 34.93 10.33 -57.01
C SER A 3 33.53 9.99 -57.57
N SER A 4 32.73 9.25 -56.79
CA SER A 4 31.40 9.75 -56.37
C SER A 4 30.89 9.00 -55.12
N SER A 5 30.57 9.79 -54.09
CA SER A 5 29.83 9.41 -52.89
C SER A 5 28.34 9.29 -53.22
N SER A 6 27.67 8.23 -52.73
CA SER A 6 26.21 8.14 -52.70
C SER A 6 25.76 7.56 -51.37
N CYS A 7 25.17 8.45 -50.57
CA CYS A 7 24.52 8.22 -49.29
C CYS A 7 23.44 7.14 -49.36
N PHE A 8 23.47 6.17 -48.46
CA PHE A 8 22.24 5.54 -47.95
C PHE A 8 22.37 5.29 -46.44
N VAL A 9 22.06 6.34 -45.68
CA VAL A 9 21.65 6.23 -44.27
C VAL A 9 20.20 5.78 -44.27
N VAL A 10 19.95 4.47 -44.27
CA VAL A 10 18.60 3.93 -44.03
C VAL A 10 18.72 2.65 -43.23
N GLY A 11 18.38 2.72 -41.94
CA GLY A 11 18.37 1.56 -41.06
C GLY A 11 18.33 1.90 -39.57
N SER A 12 17.76 3.04 -39.19
CA SER A 12 17.55 3.37 -37.77
C SER A 12 16.22 4.10 -37.62
N LEU A 13 15.13 3.40 -37.93
CA LEU A 13 13.78 3.89 -37.61
C LEU A 13 12.81 2.76 -37.23
N ALA A 14 13.30 1.73 -36.54
CA ALA A 14 12.46 0.66 -35.98
C ALA A 14 12.46 0.62 -34.44
N VAL A 15 13.16 1.55 -33.77
CA VAL A 15 13.31 1.52 -32.29
C VAL A 15 12.57 2.68 -31.60
N LEU A 16 11.77 3.47 -32.32
CA LEU A 16 11.04 4.60 -31.73
C LEU A 16 9.56 4.32 -31.41
N LEU A 17 9.06 3.11 -31.69
CA LEU A 17 7.66 2.73 -31.45
C LEU A 17 7.39 2.06 -30.08
N GLN A 18 8.40 1.93 -29.20
CA GLN A 18 8.23 1.26 -27.90
C GLN A 18 7.82 2.18 -26.76
N PHE A 19 7.76 3.49 -26.98
CA PHE A 19 7.22 4.42 -26.00
C PHE A 19 5.73 4.69 -26.27
N LEU A 20 4.94 3.61 -26.20
CA LEU A 20 3.53 3.73 -25.84
C LEU A 20 3.50 4.23 -24.39
N PHE A 21 3.65 5.54 -24.20
CA PHE A 21 3.16 6.20 -23.00
C PHE A 21 1.64 6.10 -23.05
N VAL A 22 1.12 4.93 -22.68
CA VAL A 22 -0.24 4.82 -22.18
C VAL A 22 -0.27 5.77 -21.00
N SER A 23 -0.83 6.97 -21.19
CA SER A 23 -1.21 7.82 -20.07
C SER A 23 -2.15 6.99 -19.24
N ALA A 24 -1.63 6.40 -18.16
CA ALA A 24 -2.45 5.67 -17.21
C ALA A 24 -3.52 6.66 -16.73
N SER A 25 -4.78 6.32 -16.96
CA SER A 25 -5.90 7.10 -16.47
C SER A 25 -5.76 7.24 -14.96
N THR A 26 -5.70 8.46 -14.43
CA THR A 26 -5.66 8.69 -12.98
C THR A 26 -7.01 8.45 -12.32
N LYS A 27 -8.09 8.31 -13.11
CA LYS A 27 -9.47 8.15 -12.63
C LYS A 27 -9.64 7.06 -11.54
N PRO A 28 -9.00 5.88 -11.64
CA PRO A 28 -9.07 4.87 -10.58
C PRO A 28 -8.47 5.34 -9.25
N ILE A 29 -7.34 6.05 -9.29
CA ILE A 29 -6.67 6.60 -8.09
C ILE A 29 -7.47 7.76 -7.52
N ASP A 30 -7.98 8.65 -8.38
CA ASP A 30 -8.80 9.78 -7.99
C ASP A 30 -10.07 9.32 -7.26
N ALA A 31 -10.69 8.23 -7.73
CA ALA A 31 -11.84 7.61 -7.06
C ALA A 31 -11.52 7.14 -5.64
N ILE A 32 -10.37 6.47 -5.45
CA ILE A 32 -9.90 6.01 -4.12
C ILE A 32 -9.60 7.20 -3.22
N CYS A 33 -8.89 8.21 -3.73
CA CYS A 33 -8.41 9.32 -2.92
C CYS A 33 -9.49 10.39 -2.67
N HIS A 34 -10.67 10.29 -3.29
CA HIS A 34 -11.75 11.26 -3.12
C HIS A 34 -12.19 11.39 -1.65
N SER A 35 -12.35 10.26 -0.95
CA SER A 35 -12.79 10.16 0.44
C SER A 35 -11.65 10.16 1.47
N VAL A 36 -10.38 10.18 1.02
CA VAL A 36 -9.22 10.19 1.91
C VAL A 36 -8.89 11.61 2.35
N THR A 37 -8.75 11.83 3.66
CA THR A 37 -8.45 13.17 4.23
C THR A 37 -7.15 13.77 3.68
N ASP A 38 -6.06 12.99 3.66
CA ASP A 38 -4.77 13.40 3.11
C ASP A 38 -4.66 12.97 1.63
N LYS A 39 -5.34 13.74 0.77
CA LYS A 39 -5.44 13.46 -0.67
C LYS A 39 -4.06 13.42 -1.34
N THR A 40 -3.18 14.36 -1.01
CA THR A 40 -1.83 14.43 -1.59
C THR A 40 -1.02 13.19 -1.25
N PHE A 41 -1.05 12.74 0.01
CA PHE A 41 -0.40 11.48 0.37
C PHE A 41 -1.00 10.29 -0.35
N CYS A 42 -2.34 10.22 -0.45
CA CYS A 42 -3.02 9.12 -1.14
C CYS A 42 -2.57 9.01 -2.61
N VAL A 43 -2.68 10.12 -3.36
CA VAL A 43 -2.33 10.17 -4.78
C VAL A 43 -0.85 9.84 -4.98
N ASN A 44 0.04 10.47 -4.21
CA ASN A 44 1.48 10.22 -4.34
C ASN A 44 1.84 8.77 -4.00
N THR A 45 1.21 8.19 -2.97
CA THR A 45 1.46 6.80 -2.57
C THR A 45 1.01 5.82 -3.64
N LEU A 46 -0.18 6.01 -4.21
CA LEU A 46 -0.72 5.10 -5.23
C LEU A 46 -0.03 5.27 -6.59
N ASN A 47 0.33 6.49 -6.98
CA ASN A 47 1.14 6.72 -8.19
C ASN A 47 2.54 6.11 -8.08
N ALA A 48 3.14 6.13 -6.88
CA ALA A 48 4.44 5.51 -6.63
C ALA A 48 4.36 3.98 -6.50
N TYR A 49 3.17 3.38 -6.42
CA TYR A 49 2.98 1.94 -6.31
C TYR A 49 2.59 1.34 -7.66
N PRO A 50 3.50 0.65 -8.39
CA PRO A 50 3.26 0.27 -9.78
C PRO A 50 1.96 -0.50 -10.03
N PRO A 51 1.52 -1.47 -9.18
CA PRO A 51 0.24 -2.15 -9.39
C PRO A 51 -1.00 -1.26 -9.31
N ALA A 52 -0.94 -0.13 -8.60
CA ALA A 52 -2.02 0.85 -8.57
C ALA A 52 -1.89 1.84 -9.75
N ALA A 53 -0.68 2.31 -10.04
CA ALA A 53 -0.41 3.23 -11.15
C ALA A 53 -0.73 2.64 -12.53
N SER A 54 -0.57 1.32 -12.71
CA SER A 54 -0.91 0.63 -13.96
C SER A 54 -2.35 0.10 -14.02
N ALA A 55 -3.17 0.38 -13.00
CA ALA A 55 -4.54 -0.12 -12.94
C ALA A 55 -5.41 0.52 -14.04
N THR A 56 -6.12 -0.33 -14.78
CA THR A 56 -7.02 0.10 -15.87
C THR A 56 -8.48 0.27 -15.41
N SER A 57 -8.77 -0.11 -14.17
CA SER A 57 -10.11 -0.01 -13.56
C SER A 57 -10.02 0.31 -12.07
N THR A 58 -11.08 0.92 -11.53
CA THR A 58 -11.20 1.19 -10.09
C THR A 58 -11.00 -0.07 -9.26
N LEU A 59 -11.63 -1.20 -9.63
CA LEU A 59 -11.47 -2.45 -8.88
C LEU A 59 -10.02 -2.96 -8.85
N GLN A 60 -9.25 -2.80 -9.94
CA GLN A 60 -7.83 -3.15 -9.95
C GLN A 60 -7.03 -2.25 -9.01
N ALA A 61 -7.27 -0.94 -9.05
CA ALA A 61 -6.61 0.03 -8.17
C ALA A 61 -6.94 -0.24 -6.69
N VAL A 62 -8.20 -0.57 -6.38
CA VAL A 62 -8.65 -0.93 -5.03
C VAL A 62 -7.91 -2.17 -4.53
N LYS A 63 -7.87 -3.24 -5.33
CA LYS A 63 -7.12 -4.46 -4.97
C LYS A 63 -5.63 -4.17 -4.78
N ALA A 64 -5.05 -3.26 -5.57
CA ALA A 64 -3.68 -2.83 -5.39
C ALA A 64 -3.47 -2.07 -4.08
N ALA A 65 -4.36 -1.15 -3.71
CA ALA A 65 -4.31 -0.42 -2.44
C ALA A 65 -4.42 -1.35 -1.21
N LEU A 66 -5.33 -2.34 -1.26
CA LEU A 66 -5.42 -3.37 -0.20
C LEU A 66 -4.15 -4.22 -0.11
N ARG A 67 -3.58 -4.63 -1.25
CA ARG A 67 -2.30 -5.37 -1.28
C ARG A 67 -1.13 -4.57 -0.75
N LEU A 68 -1.07 -3.27 -1.03
CA LEU A 68 -0.05 -2.37 -0.46
C LEU A 68 -0.14 -2.38 1.07
N SER A 69 -1.35 -2.26 1.61
CA SER A 69 -1.62 -2.28 3.05
C SER A 69 -1.23 -3.62 3.69
N ILE A 70 -1.58 -4.75 3.06
CA ILE A 70 -1.15 -6.10 3.49
C ILE A 70 0.38 -6.21 3.51
N SER A 71 1.05 -5.77 2.44
CA SER A 71 2.51 -5.84 2.32
C SER A 71 3.20 -5.05 3.43
N TYR A 72 2.69 -3.84 3.71
CA TYR A 72 3.21 -2.99 4.77
C TYR A 72 2.97 -3.60 6.16
N ALA A 73 1.76 -4.08 6.45
CA ALA A 73 1.46 -4.78 7.69
C ALA A 73 2.36 -6.00 7.89
N GLY A 74 2.62 -6.79 6.84
CA GLY A 74 3.56 -7.91 6.88
C GLY A 74 4.99 -7.49 7.17
N LYS A 75 5.45 -6.36 6.62
CA LYS A 75 6.76 -5.79 6.96
C LYS A 75 6.82 -5.40 8.44
N SER A 76 5.76 -4.79 8.97
CA SER A 76 5.66 -4.39 10.38
C SER A 76 5.62 -5.59 11.33
N ALA A 77 4.86 -6.64 10.99
CA ALA A 77 4.81 -7.89 11.75
C ALA A 77 6.20 -8.54 11.85
N ARG A 78 6.93 -8.62 10.72
CA ARG A 78 8.31 -9.16 10.70
C ARG A 78 9.27 -8.33 11.54
N PHE A 79 9.15 -7.00 11.51
CA PHE A 79 9.96 -6.13 12.37
C PHE A 79 9.68 -6.39 13.85
N ALA A 80 8.40 -6.43 14.24
CA ALA A 80 7.99 -6.70 15.61
C ALA A 80 8.48 -8.09 16.08
N ALA A 81 8.38 -9.12 15.23
CA ALA A 81 8.91 -10.44 15.51
C ALA A 81 10.43 -10.44 15.79
N LYS A 82 11.19 -9.72 14.95
CA LYS A 82 12.64 -9.56 15.15
C LYS A 82 12.95 -8.84 16.47
N ALA A 83 12.27 -7.74 16.74
CA ALA A 83 12.43 -6.99 17.99
C ALA A 83 12.09 -7.84 19.23
N ALA A 84 11.08 -8.72 19.14
CA ALA A 84 10.74 -9.65 20.22
C ALA A 84 11.87 -10.65 20.53
N ASN A 85 12.64 -11.06 19.53
CA ASN A 85 13.77 -11.97 19.70
C ASN A 85 15.02 -11.25 20.24
N GLU A 86 15.22 -10.00 19.85
CA GLU A 86 16.41 -9.21 20.17
C GLU A 86 16.30 -8.45 21.49
N ASN A 87 15.07 -8.20 21.99
CA ASN A 87 14.83 -7.48 23.23
C ASN A 87 14.03 -8.33 24.24
N PRO A 88 14.71 -9.09 25.12
CA PRO A 88 14.06 -9.96 26.10
C PRO A 88 13.09 -9.22 27.03
N ASN A 89 13.39 -7.97 27.41
CA ASN A 89 12.57 -7.15 28.31
C ASN A 89 11.23 -6.73 27.69
N MET A 90 11.16 -6.70 26.36
CA MET A 90 10.00 -6.27 25.58
C MET A 90 9.40 -7.39 24.74
N LYS A 91 9.86 -8.63 24.93
CA LYS A 91 9.49 -9.80 24.11
C LYS A 91 7.97 -9.96 23.99
N LYS A 92 7.24 -9.86 25.10
CA LYS A 92 5.78 -10.02 25.12
C LYS A 92 5.06 -8.90 24.36
N GLN A 93 5.51 -7.66 24.55
CA GLN A 93 4.95 -6.48 23.91
C GLN A 93 5.15 -6.54 22.40
N PHE A 94 6.36 -6.90 21.94
CA PHE A 94 6.65 -7.01 20.52
C PHE A 94 5.98 -8.23 19.87
N ALA A 95 5.83 -9.35 20.58
CA ALA A 95 5.02 -10.48 20.10
C ALA A 95 3.55 -10.07 19.90
N ALA A 96 2.96 -9.37 20.88
CA ALA A 96 1.60 -8.85 20.73
C ALA A 96 1.47 -7.80 19.61
N CYS A 97 2.52 -7.00 19.36
CA CYS A 97 2.54 -6.10 18.21
C CYS A 97 2.54 -6.85 16.88
N LYS A 98 3.33 -7.93 16.77
CA LYS A 98 3.32 -8.82 15.59
C LYS A 98 1.91 -9.36 15.35
N ASP A 99 1.29 -9.92 16.38
CA ASP A 99 -0.04 -10.54 16.26
C ASP A 99 -1.09 -9.51 15.84
N ALA A 100 -1.03 -8.28 16.37
CA ALA A 100 -1.91 -7.19 15.94
C ALA A 100 -1.73 -6.82 14.45
N TYR A 101 -0.48 -6.82 13.93
CA TYR A 101 -0.26 -6.63 12.49
C TYR A 101 -0.75 -7.82 11.65
N GLU A 102 -0.70 -9.04 12.18
CA GLU A 102 -1.27 -10.22 11.50
C GLU A 102 -2.80 -10.17 11.46
N THR A 103 -3.45 -9.66 12.50
CA THR A 103 -4.88 -9.35 12.48
C THR A 103 -5.23 -8.37 11.35
N ILE A 104 -4.46 -7.28 11.19
CA ILE A 104 -4.65 -6.33 10.08
C ILE A 104 -4.55 -7.05 8.72
N ILE A 105 -3.58 -7.94 8.55
CA ILE A 105 -3.43 -8.71 7.31
C ILE A 105 -4.66 -9.59 7.05
N ALA A 106 -5.16 -10.28 8.08
CA ALA A 106 -6.32 -11.15 7.97
C ALA A 106 -7.59 -10.35 7.60
N SER A 107 -7.85 -9.25 8.30
CA SER A 107 -9.00 -8.37 8.03
C SER A 107 -8.95 -7.76 6.63
N ILE A 108 -7.80 -7.28 6.15
CA ILE A 108 -7.70 -6.73 4.78
C ILE A 108 -7.87 -7.83 3.72
N LYS A 109 -7.43 -9.07 3.99
CA LYS A 109 -7.69 -10.21 3.08
C LYS A 109 -9.17 -10.57 3.03
N SER A 110 -9.85 -10.53 4.17
CA SER A 110 -11.31 -10.71 4.27
C SER A 110 -12.02 -9.65 3.42
N ALA A 111 -11.72 -8.37 3.65
CA ALA A 111 -12.24 -7.25 2.86
C ALA A 111 -12.04 -7.45 1.35
N ALA A 112 -10.84 -7.88 0.92
CA ALA A 112 -10.55 -8.12 -0.48
C ALA A 112 -11.43 -9.22 -1.13
N GLY A 113 -11.86 -10.21 -0.34
CA GLY A 113 -12.78 -11.27 -0.76
C GLY A 113 -14.22 -10.78 -0.90
N GLU A 114 -14.61 -9.77 -0.12
CA GLU A 114 -15.98 -9.28 -0.03
C GLU A 114 -16.29 -8.10 -0.96
N LEU A 115 -15.27 -7.44 -1.54
CA LEU A 115 -15.40 -6.24 -2.39
C LEU A 115 -16.52 -6.26 -3.46
N LYS A 116 -16.91 -7.45 -3.95
CA LYS A 116 -17.97 -7.59 -4.97
C LYS A 116 -19.32 -8.05 -4.41
N VAL A 117 -19.31 -8.64 -3.21
CA VAL A 117 -20.47 -9.30 -2.61
C VAL A 117 -21.10 -8.36 -1.58
N SER A 118 -20.28 -7.78 -0.71
CA SER A 118 -20.69 -6.83 0.31
C SER A 118 -19.59 -5.78 0.51
N PRO A 119 -19.57 -4.71 -0.32
CA PRO A 119 -18.62 -3.61 -0.16
C PRO A 119 -18.66 -2.97 1.24
N ASP A 120 -19.84 -2.90 1.87
CA ASP A 120 -20.01 -2.40 3.24
C ASP A 120 -19.28 -3.28 4.27
N THR A 121 -19.38 -4.62 4.14
CA THR A 121 -18.63 -5.54 5.01
C THR A 121 -17.14 -5.42 4.76
N ALA A 122 -16.73 -5.30 3.49
CA ALA A 122 -15.33 -5.06 3.15
C ALA A 122 -14.79 -3.76 3.76
N ASN A 123 -15.61 -2.70 3.77
CA ASN A 123 -15.27 -1.44 4.41
C ASN A 123 -15.08 -1.59 5.92
N TYR A 124 -16.07 -2.23 6.57
CA TYR A 124 -16.03 -2.49 8.01
C TYR A 124 -14.77 -3.28 8.41
N ASP A 125 -14.42 -4.32 7.66
CA ASP A 125 -13.21 -5.13 7.88
C ASP A 125 -11.92 -4.29 7.81
N VAL A 126 -11.86 -3.29 6.94
CA VAL A 126 -10.72 -2.36 6.91
C VAL A 126 -10.79 -1.38 8.09
N MET A 127 -11.97 -0.85 8.44
CA MET A 127 -12.12 0.09 9.55
C MET A 127 -11.69 -0.51 10.89
N VAL A 128 -12.06 -1.76 11.20
CA VAL A 128 -11.69 -2.41 12.47
C VAL A 128 -10.18 -2.59 12.65
N CYS A 129 -9.38 -2.50 11.57
CA CYS A 129 -7.92 -2.52 11.66
C CYS A 129 -7.35 -1.36 12.50
N THR A 130 -8.11 -0.27 12.71
CA THR A 130 -7.68 0.82 13.60
C THR A 130 -7.51 0.37 15.04
N ASP A 131 -8.28 -0.63 15.48
CA ASP A 131 -8.18 -1.18 16.83
C ASP A 131 -6.83 -1.89 17.02
N SER A 132 -6.40 -2.67 16.02
CA SER A 132 -5.07 -3.29 16.01
C SER A 132 -3.95 -2.25 16.05
N THR A 133 -4.06 -1.14 15.31
CA THR A 133 -3.06 -0.05 15.41
C THR A 133 -3.06 0.61 16.79
N THR A 134 -4.22 0.72 17.43
CA THR A 134 -4.36 1.25 18.79
C THR A 134 -3.72 0.32 19.82
N ILE A 135 -3.90 -0.99 19.68
CA ILE A 135 -3.22 -2.02 20.49
C ILE A 135 -1.70 -1.85 20.38
N VAL A 136 -1.15 -1.80 19.16
CA VAL A 136 0.30 -1.62 18.95
C VAL A 136 0.79 -0.36 19.64
N LYS A 137 0.14 0.79 19.43
CA LYS A 137 0.54 2.04 20.09
C LYS A 137 0.52 1.90 21.61
N ASN A 138 -0.52 1.31 22.19
CA ASN A 138 -0.63 1.18 23.64
C ASN A 138 0.47 0.28 24.25
N LEU A 139 0.91 -0.75 23.52
CA LEU A 139 1.97 -1.65 23.96
C LEU A 139 3.34 -0.98 24.00
N VAL A 140 3.63 -0.08 23.04
CA VAL A 140 5.00 0.46 22.87
C VAL A 140 5.17 1.98 23.08
N ARG A 141 4.09 2.78 23.13
CA ARG A 141 4.19 4.26 23.11
C ARG A 141 4.95 4.90 24.26
N LYS A 142 5.01 4.27 25.43
CA LYS A 142 5.70 4.81 26.61
C LYS A 142 7.19 4.47 26.64
N ASN A 143 7.65 3.60 25.73
CA ASN A 143 9.01 3.13 25.73
C ASN A 143 9.90 4.01 24.86
N VAL A 144 11.10 4.29 25.35
CA VAL A 144 12.06 5.19 24.69
C VAL A 144 13.09 4.45 23.82
N ASP A 145 13.06 3.12 23.85
CA ASP A 145 13.97 2.28 23.08
C ASP A 145 13.76 2.43 21.57
N LYS A 146 14.81 2.11 20.82
CA LYS A 146 14.86 2.32 19.37
C LYS A 146 13.78 1.53 18.65
N ASP A 147 13.52 0.29 19.05
CA ASP A 147 12.59 -0.60 18.36
C ASP A 147 11.15 -0.17 18.60
N SER A 148 10.80 0.22 19.83
CA SER A 148 9.50 0.82 20.15
C SER A 148 9.23 2.08 19.31
N LYS A 149 10.23 2.95 19.15
CA LYS A 149 10.11 4.15 18.30
C LYS A 149 9.91 3.79 16.82
N ILE A 150 10.58 2.74 16.34
CA ILE A 150 10.40 2.26 14.96
C ILE A 150 8.99 1.67 14.79
N VAL A 151 8.54 0.81 15.73
CA VAL A 151 7.20 0.23 15.70
C VAL A 151 6.14 1.33 15.66
N ILE A 152 6.24 2.37 16.50
CA ILE A 152 5.33 3.53 16.48
C ILE A 152 5.32 4.22 15.11
N LYS A 153 6.49 4.50 14.52
CA LYS A 153 6.57 5.11 13.18
C LYS A 153 5.92 4.24 12.11
N MET A 154 6.12 2.92 12.20
CA MET A 154 5.47 1.98 11.29
C MET A 154 3.96 1.96 11.51
N THR A 155 3.48 2.01 12.76
CA THR A 155 2.04 2.09 13.05
C THR A 155 1.40 3.34 12.50
N LEU A 156 2.04 4.51 12.65
CA LEU A 156 1.52 5.77 12.09
C LEU A 156 1.44 5.73 10.56
N MET A 157 2.42 5.11 9.89
CA MET A 157 2.33 4.90 8.44
C MET A 157 1.23 3.91 8.09
N MET A 158 1.06 2.83 8.86
CA MET A 158 -0.02 1.86 8.68
C MET A 158 -1.39 2.55 8.79
N GLU A 159 -1.60 3.43 9.76
CA GLU A 159 -2.83 4.23 9.89
C GLU A 159 -3.12 5.06 8.64
N ARG A 160 -2.09 5.67 8.03
CA ARG A 160 -2.26 6.41 6.77
C ARG A 160 -2.62 5.48 5.61
N LEU A 161 -2.03 4.29 5.53
CA LEU A 161 -2.38 3.29 4.53
C LEU A 161 -3.78 2.71 4.74
N LEU A 162 -4.21 2.51 5.99
CA LEU A 162 -5.57 2.10 6.31
C LEU A 162 -6.60 3.12 5.84
N ARG A 163 -6.31 4.43 5.94
CA ARG A 163 -7.19 5.46 5.37
C ARG A 163 -7.31 5.34 3.84
N ILE A 164 -6.22 5.01 3.15
CA ILE A 164 -6.27 4.71 1.70
C ILE A 164 -7.09 3.45 1.44
N ALA A 165 -6.93 2.40 2.25
CA ALA A 165 -7.69 1.17 2.13
C ALA A 165 -9.21 1.38 2.37
N VAL A 166 -9.60 2.22 3.33
CA VAL A 166 -10.99 2.64 3.53
C VAL A 166 -11.48 3.45 2.32
N GLY A 167 -10.68 4.40 1.83
CA GLY A 167 -11.04 5.11 0.60
C GLY A 167 -11.23 4.17 -0.60
N ALA A 168 -10.46 3.08 -0.63
CA ALA A 168 -10.54 2.07 -1.66
C ALA A 168 -11.84 1.25 -1.59
N THR A 169 -12.31 0.89 -0.39
CA THR A 169 -13.61 0.20 -0.24
C THR A 169 -14.77 1.14 -0.57
N VAL A 170 -14.71 2.41 -0.16
CA VAL A 170 -15.70 3.44 -0.52
C VAL A 170 -15.80 3.63 -2.04
N ALA A 171 -14.67 3.61 -2.75
CA ALA A 171 -14.65 3.79 -4.21
C ALA A 171 -15.39 2.70 -5.00
N VAL A 172 -15.76 1.59 -4.35
CA VAL A 172 -16.56 0.50 -4.94
C VAL A 172 -17.89 0.28 -4.21
N GLY A 173 -18.34 1.27 -3.43
CA GLY A 173 -19.67 1.31 -2.84
C GLY A 173 -19.79 0.76 -1.43
N GLY A 174 -18.69 0.69 -0.69
CA GLY A 174 -18.72 0.50 0.77
C GLY A 174 -18.56 1.81 1.54
#